data_AF-A0A537LP63-F1
#
_entry.id   AF-A0A537LP63-F1
#
_cell.length_a   1.000
_cell.length_b   1.000
_cell.length_c   1.000
_cell.angle_alpha   90.00
_cell.angle_beta   90.00
_cell.angle_gamma   90.00
#
_symmetry.space_group_name_H-M   'P 1'
#
loop_
_entity.id
_entity.type
_entity.pdbx_description
1 polymer ?
#
loop_
_entity_poly.entity_id
_entity_poly.type
_entity_poly.pdbx_seq_one_letter_code
_entity_poly.pdbx_strand_id
1 'polypeptide(L)' 'QSCPTPSGTVSGTIIAANVVGPTGQGIAAGQFDELVRAILNGIAYANVHSNTFPAGEIRGQIRGTNFSGTGP' A
#
# COMPACT_ATOMS: atom_id res chain seq x y z
N GLN A 1 12.54 -3.06 7.31
CA GLN A 1 11.92 -3.99 8.28
C GLN A 1 12.37 -5.39 7.93
N SER A 2 12.92 -6.14 8.89
CA SER A 2 13.23 -7.55 8.68
C SER A 2 11.92 -8.35 8.59
N CYS A 3 11.85 -9.32 7.67
CA CYS A 3 10.65 -10.17 7.55
C CYS A 3 10.47 -10.99 8.84
N PRO A 4 9.28 -10.98 9.48
CA PRO A 4 9.03 -11.83 10.65
C PRO A 4 9.06 -13.32 10.26
N THR A 5 9.88 -14.13 10.93
CA THR A 5 10.06 -15.56 10.66
C THR A 5 9.26 -16.44 11.61
N PRO A 6 8.60 -17.53 11.14
CA PRO A 6 8.52 -18.02 9.75
C PRO A 6 7.44 -17.32 8.90
N SER A 7 6.57 -16.55 9.56
CA SER A 7 5.58 -15.67 8.97
C SER A 7 5.31 -14.53 9.95
N GLY A 8 4.73 -13.44 9.47
CA GLY A 8 4.15 -12.46 10.38
C GLY A 8 3.46 -11.32 9.68
N THR A 9 2.80 -10.53 10.50
CA THR A 9 2.05 -9.35 10.07
C THR A 9 2.93 -8.13 10.28
N VAL A 10 3.03 -7.30 9.25
CA VAL A 10 3.59 -5.95 9.38
C VAL A 10 2.41 -4.99 9.36
N SER A 11 2.35 -4.11 10.37
CA SER A 11 1.33 -3.08 10.49
C SER A 11 1.98 -1.72 10.69
N GLY A 12 1.33 -0.68 10.21
CA GLY A 12 1.79 0.69 10.32
C GLY A 12 0.74 1.65 9.78
N THR A 13 0.94 2.93 10.05
CA THR A 13 0.08 4.00 9.53
C THR A 13 0.84 4.75 8.45
N ILE A 14 0.24 4.82 7.27
CA ILE A 14 0.75 5.67 6.17
C ILE A 14 0.12 7.04 6.32
N ILE A 15 0.94 8.08 6.37
CA ILE A 15 0.51 9.48 6.35
C ILE A 15 0.88 10.14 5.01
N ALA A 16 0.37 11.34 4.75
CA ALA A 16 0.68 12.10 3.53
C ALA A 16 2.19 12.24 3.26
N ALA A 17 3.00 12.47 4.29
CA ALA A 17 4.46 12.57 4.17
C ALA A 17 5.14 11.26 3.70
N ASN A 18 4.44 10.12 3.75
CA ASN A 18 4.96 8.84 3.27
C ASN A 18 4.63 8.61 1.78
N VAL A 19 3.77 9.44 1.18
CA VAL A 19 3.46 9.40 -0.24
C VAL A 19 4.56 10.15 -0.99
N VAL A 20 5.38 9.41 -1.73
CA VAL A 20 6.51 9.93 -2.50
C VAL A 20 6.24 10.05 -4.00
N GLY A 21 5.08 9.58 -4.46
CA GLY A 21 4.65 9.58 -5.86
C GLY A 21 4.59 8.17 -6.46
N PRO A 22 4.68 8.00 -7.80
CA PRO A 22 5.21 8.93 -8.80
C PRO A 22 4.18 9.82 -9.53
N THR A 23 4.55 11.07 -9.83
CA THR A 23 3.71 12.05 -10.54
C THR A 23 3.27 11.57 -11.92
N GLY A 24 4.10 10.79 -12.61
CA GLY A 24 3.77 10.19 -13.91
C GLY A 24 2.61 9.18 -13.87
N GLN A 25 2.18 8.76 -12.68
CA GLN A 25 1.00 7.92 -12.47
C GLN A 25 -0.16 8.70 -11.83
N GLY A 26 -0.09 10.04 -11.82
CA GLY A 26 -1.14 10.90 -11.28
C GLY A 26 -1.10 11.09 -9.76
N ILE A 27 -0.08 10.57 -9.06
CA ILE A 27 0.07 10.75 -7.61
C ILE A 27 1.38 11.49 -7.35
N ALA A 28 1.31 12.75 -6.91
CA ALA A 28 2.46 13.52 -6.47
C ALA A 28 2.81 13.23 -5.00
N ALA A 29 4.00 13.64 -4.57
CA ALA A 29 4.38 13.56 -3.17
C ALA A 29 3.38 14.33 -2.29
N GLY A 30 2.98 13.73 -1.16
CA GLY A 30 1.98 14.31 -0.25
C GLY A 30 0.51 14.10 -0.64
N GLN A 31 0.20 13.62 -1.85
CA GLN A 31 -1.19 13.42 -2.30
C GLN A 31 -1.82 12.13 -1.74
N PHE A 32 -2.07 12.10 -0.43
CA PHE A 32 -2.67 10.96 0.26
C PHE A 32 -4.07 10.62 -0.26
N ASP A 33 -4.91 11.62 -0.51
CA ASP A 33 -6.28 11.40 -0.96
C ASP A 33 -6.34 10.70 -2.33
N GLU A 34 -5.44 11.06 -3.25
CA GLU A 34 -5.34 10.40 -4.56
C GLU A 34 -4.81 8.96 -4.43
N LEU A 35 -3.87 8.71 -3.51
CA LEU A 35 -3.45 7.35 -3.17
C LEU A 35 -4.62 6.50 -2.63
N VAL A 36 -5.39 7.04 -1.69
CA VAL A 36 -6.57 6.35 -1.13
C VAL A 36 -7.60 6.07 -2.22
N ARG A 37 -7.88 7.04 -3.10
CA ARG A 37 -8.76 6.86 -4.26
C ARG A 37 -8.29 5.73 -5.17
N ALA A 38 -7.00 5.67 -5.50
CA ALA A 38 -6.45 4.61 -6.33
C ALA A 38 -6.61 3.21 -5.68
N ILE A 39 -6.43 3.13 -4.36
CA ILE A 39 -6.66 1.89 -3.58
C ILE A 39 -8.14 1.49 -3.62
N LEU A 40 -9.04 2.42 -3.32
CA LEU A 40 -10.48 2.15 -3.26
C LEU A 40 -11.07 1.78 -4.62
N ASN A 41 -10.54 2.36 -5.70
CA ASN A 41 -10.92 2.01 -7.07
C ASN A 41 -10.30 0.68 -7.54
N GLY A 42 -9.49 0.02 -6.72
CA GLY A 42 -8.90 -1.27 -7.03
C GLY A 42 -7.89 -1.21 -8.18
N ILE A 43 -7.28 -0.05 -8.43
CA ILE A 43 -6.25 0.15 -9.47
C ILE A 43 -4.83 0.21 -8.89
N ALA A 44 -4.68 -0.03 -7.59
CA ALA A 44 -3.40 -0.11 -6.88
C ALA A 44 -3.07 -1.54 -6.45
N TYR A 45 -1.79 -1.86 -6.39
CA TYR A 45 -1.27 -3.12 -5.85
C TYR A 45 -0.14 -2.82 -4.85
N ALA A 46 0.04 -3.70 -3.87
CA ALA A 46 1.17 -3.64 -2.96
C ALA A 46 2.36 -4.38 -3.57
N ASN A 47 3.54 -3.76 -3.54
CA ASN A 47 4.81 -4.39 -3.84
C ASN A 47 5.72 -4.25 -2.62
N VAL A 48 6.19 -5.37 -2.10
CA VAL A 48 7.10 -5.42 -0.95
C VAL A 48 8.50 -5.71 -1.46
N HIS A 49 9.47 -4.90 -1.05
CA HIS A 49 10.87 -5.04 -1.39
C HIS A 49 11.68 -5.46 -0.16
N SER A 50 12.70 -6.29 -0.38
CA SER A 50 13.71 -6.61 0.63
C SER A 50 15.11 -6.41 0.05
N ASN A 51 16.12 -6.42 0.91
CA ASN A 51 17.52 -6.32 0.48
C ASN A 51 17.91 -7.49 -0.45
N THR A 52 17.33 -8.67 -0.23
CA THR A 52 17.58 -9.86 -1.07
C THR A 52 16.86 -9.77 -2.42
N PHE A 53 15.65 -9.21 -2.43
CA PHE A 53 14.81 -9.08 -3.63
C PHE A 53 14.44 -7.61 -3.90
N PRO A 54 15.39 -6.79 -4.38
CA PRO A 54 15.17 -5.35 -4.55
C PRO A 54 14.18 -5.01 -5.67
N ALA A 55 13.93 -5.92 -6.61
CA ALA A 55 12.90 -5.75 -7.64
C ALA A 55 11.47 -6.03 -7.12
N GLY A 56 11.34 -6.59 -5.92
CA GLY A 56 10.07 -6.98 -5.30
C GLY A 56 10.06 -8.45 -4.91
N GLU A 57 9.87 -8.73 -3.63
CA GLU A 57 9.72 -10.07 -3.06
C GLU A 57 8.28 -10.57 -3.16
N ILE A 58 7.30 -9.70 -2.87
CA ILE A 58 5.87 -10.03 -2.83
C ILE A 58 5.07 -8.97 -3.57
N ARG A 59 4.12 -9.41 -4.40
CA ARG A 59 3.18 -8.53 -5.12
C ARG A 59 1.76 -9.03 -4.95
N GLY A 60 0.82 -8.13 -4.67
CA GLY A 60 -0.58 -8.48 -4.49
C GLY A 60 -1.52 -7.32 -4.76
N GLN A 61 -2.65 -7.60 -5.41
CA GLN A 61 -3.67 -6.59 -5.68
C GLN A 61 -4.32 -6.11 -4.38
N ILE A 62 -4.44 -4.80 -4.19
CA ILE A 62 -5.19 -4.25 -3.06
C ILE A 62 -6.66 -4.23 -3.48
N ARG A 63 -7.50 -4.99 -2.78
CA ARG A 63 -8.94 -4.98 -3.00
C ARG A 63 -9.56 -3.98 -2.04
N GLY A 64 -10.27 -2.99 -2.57
CA GLY A 64 -11.16 -2.16 -1.77
C GLY A 64 -12.25 -3.05 -1.17
N THR A 65 -12.07 -3.52 0.06
CA THR A 65 -13.19 -4.09 0.80
C THR A 65 -14.14 -2.93 1.05
N ASN A 66 -15.36 -2.99 0.50
CA ASN A 66 -16.46 -2.23 1.09
C ASN A 66 -16.42 -2.55 2.59
N PHE A 67 -16.03 -1.59 3.43
CA PHE A 67 -16.22 -1.72 4.88
C PHE A 67 -17.74 -1.62 5.09
N SER A 68 -18.47 -2.69 4.77
CA SER A 68 -19.85 -2.92 5.17
C SER A 68 -19.85 -3.30 6.65
N GLY A 69 -19.34 -2.40 7.47
CA GLY A 69 -19.47 -2.44 8.91
C GLY A 69 -20.70 -1.64 9.29
N THR A 70 -21.90 -2.11 8.91
CA THR A 70 -23.09 -1.77 9.67
C THR A 70 -22.96 -2.55 10.98
N GLY A 71 -22.31 -1.95 11.97
CA GLY A 71 -22.34 -2.46 13.33
C GLY A 71 -23.71 -2.20 13.96
N PRO A 72 -24.16 -3.03 14.92
CA PRO A 72 -25.16 -2.61 15.89
C PRO A 72 -24.63 -1.46 16.77
#